data_AF-A0A9E3X7D7-F1
#
_entry.id   AF-A0A9E3X7D7-F1
#
_cell.length_a   1.000
_cell.length_b   1.000
_cell.length_c   1.000
_cell.angle_alpha   90.00
_cell.angle_beta   90.00
_cell.angle_gamma   90.00
#
_symmetry.space_group_name_H-M   'P 1'
#
loop_
_entity.id
_entity.type
_entity.pdbx_description
1 polymer ?
#
loop_
_entity_poly.entity_id
_entity_poly.type
_entity_poly.pdbx_seq_one_letter_code
_entity_poly.pdbx_strand_id
1 'polypeptide(L)'
;DLVLRLYKTDQPMFFSYDDALLNFLYLNGVIDIAQSEDKLLVKFANPFVQKRLFNYFARELFPELGALHDPFADLRDTITETALDVKRLLQRYATYLQERATQLFRNAPRRATDLRIYEAVYHFNLYRYLSDFLERYDGRVTPEFPTGNGKVDLLIHHAGQLYALELKSFTSRRDYQKALVQAAHYAHQLGLAEITLVLFIDQVDEQNRRTFESLYTEPATGVIVVPVFVVTGM
;
A
#
# COMPACT_ATOMS: atom_id res chain seq x y z
N ASP A 1 4.84 18.39 -2.43
CA ASP A 1 4.20 18.18 -1.10
C ASP A 1 2.68 18.05 -1.11
N LEU A 2 1.91 19.05 -1.55
CA LEU A 2 0.43 19.04 -1.45
C LEU A 2 -0.23 17.80 -2.08
N VAL A 3 0.13 17.46 -3.32
CA VAL A 3 -0.41 16.29 -4.04
C VAL A 3 -0.07 14.98 -3.33
N LEU A 4 1.15 14.86 -2.77
CA LEU A 4 1.55 13.69 -1.98
C LEU A 4 0.64 13.51 -0.75
N ARG A 5 0.17 14.62 -0.15
CA ARG A 5 -0.77 14.58 0.97
C ARG A 5 -2.15 14.04 0.61
N LEU A 6 -2.54 14.02 -0.66
CA LEU A 6 -3.80 13.40 -1.09
C LEU A 6 -3.76 11.87 -1.06
N TYR A 7 -2.57 11.28 -1.02
CA TYR A 7 -2.39 9.84 -0.76
C TYR A 7 -2.49 9.48 0.72
N LYS A 8 -2.73 10.46 1.60
CA LYS A 8 -2.96 10.19 3.02
C LYS A 8 -4.42 9.82 3.24
N THR A 9 -4.65 8.74 3.97
CA THR A 9 -5.99 8.22 4.26
C THR A 9 -6.52 8.62 5.62
N ASP A 10 -5.67 9.17 6.50
CA ASP A 10 -5.99 9.46 7.89
C ASP A 10 -6.70 10.79 8.11
N GLN A 11 -6.52 11.78 7.21
CA GLN A 11 -7.21 13.07 7.29
C GLN A 11 -7.71 13.56 5.93
N PRO A 12 -9.02 13.84 5.79
CA PRO A 12 -9.55 14.45 4.57
C PRO A 12 -9.00 15.88 4.41
N MET A 13 -8.63 16.23 3.19
CA MET A 13 -8.19 17.57 2.85
C MET A 13 -9.39 18.42 2.44
N PHE A 14 -9.56 19.58 3.06
CA PHE A 14 -10.63 20.51 2.73
C PHE A 14 -10.23 21.41 1.56
N PHE A 15 -11.15 21.58 0.62
CA PHE A 15 -11.01 22.52 -0.47
C PHE A 15 -11.41 23.93 -0.01
N SER A 16 -10.62 24.93 -0.39
CA SER A 16 -10.93 26.34 -0.18
C SER A 16 -10.71 27.10 -1.49
N TYR A 17 -11.68 27.93 -1.88
CA TYR A 17 -11.57 28.80 -3.05
C TYR A 17 -10.53 29.91 -2.89
N ASP A 18 -10.05 30.16 -1.67
CA ASP A 18 -9.00 31.17 -1.42
C ASP A 18 -7.59 30.54 -1.38
N ASP A 19 -7.48 29.21 -1.49
CA ASP A 19 -6.18 28.52 -1.57
C ASP A 19 -5.69 28.48 -3.02
N ALA A 20 -4.71 29.34 -3.33
CA ALA A 20 -4.15 29.46 -4.68
C ALA A 20 -3.58 28.15 -5.23
N LEU A 21 -3.01 27.28 -4.39
CA LEU A 21 -2.44 26.00 -4.83
C LEU A 21 -3.54 24.99 -5.15
N LEU A 22 -4.60 24.93 -4.34
CA LEU A 22 -5.75 24.07 -4.62
C LEU A 22 -6.49 24.52 -5.88
N ASN A 23 -6.70 25.81 -6.06
CA ASN A 23 -7.29 26.34 -7.29
C ASN A 23 -6.44 26.01 -8.51
N PHE A 24 -5.11 26.17 -8.43
CA PHE A 24 -4.22 25.80 -9.52
C PHE A 24 -4.37 24.32 -9.88
N LEU A 25 -4.36 23.41 -8.90
CA LEU A 25 -4.51 21.98 -9.14
C LEU A 25 -5.90 21.62 -9.72
N TYR A 26 -6.96 22.29 -9.24
CA TYR A 26 -8.33 22.08 -9.71
C TYR A 26 -8.48 22.52 -11.17
N LEU A 27 -8.04 23.75 -11.50
CA LEU A 27 -8.12 24.29 -12.86
C LEU A 27 -7.29 23.51 -13.87
N ASN A 28 -6.23 22.83 -13.42
CA ASN A 28 -5.39 21.97 -14.27
C ASN A 28 -5.85 20.50 -14.28
N GLY A 29 -7.01 20.17 -13.69
CA GLY A 29 -7.59 18.82 -13.74
C GLY A 29 -6.81 17.78 -12.94
N VAL A 30 -6.01 18.20 -11.95
CA VAL A 30 -5.27 17.28 -11.06
C VAL A 30 -6.18 16.79 -9.93
N ILE A 31 -6.97 17.70 -9.38
CA ILE A 31 -7.92 17.44 -8.31
C ILE A 31 -9.33 17.84 -8.73
N ASP A 32 -10.31 17.32 -8.02
CA ASP A 32 -11.71 17.69 -8.14
C ASP A 32 -12.31 17.82 -6.72
N ILE A 33 -13.51 18.38 -6.63
CA ILE A 33 -14.20 18.66 -5.38
C ILE A 33 -15.24 17.57 -5.15
N ALA A 34 -15.25 16.99 -3.94
CA ALA A 34 -16.32 16.14 -3.45
C ALA A 34 -17.10 16.90 -2.38
N GLN A 35 -18.42 16.94 -2.50
CA GLN A 35 -19.27 17.53 -1.46
C GLN A 35 -19.55 16.48 -0.39
N SER A 36 -19.22 16.78 0.86
CA SER A 36 -19.51 15.94 2.01
C SER A 36 -20.13 16.81 3.10
N GLU A 37 -21.43 16.61 3.36
CA GLU A 37 -22.21 17.48 4.24
C GLU A 37 -22.04 18.96 3.83
N ASP A 38 -21.57 19.81 4.75
CA ASP A 38 -21.32 21.25 4.54
C ASP A 38 -19.85 21.56 4.19
N LYS A 39 -19.04 20.55 3.84
CA LYS A 39 -17.61 20.72 3.55
C LYS A 39 -17.27 20.27 2.14
N LEU A 40 -16.38 21.04 1.51
CA LEU A 40 -15.78 20.69 0.24
C LEU A 40 -14.50 19.90 0.53
N LEU A 41 -14.42 18.68 -0.01
CA LEU A 41 -13.25 17.80 0.13
C LEU A 41 -12.48 17.77 -1.18
N VAL A 42 -11.15 17.71 -1.07
CA VAL A 42 -10.27 17.48 -2.20
C VAL A 42 -10.18 15.98 -2.49
N LYS A 43 -10.43 15.61 -3.74
CA LYS A 43 -10.17 14.26 -4.28
C LYS A 43 -9.33 14.36 -5.55
N PHE A 44 -8.76 13.25 -6.02
CA PHE A 44 -8.19 13.23 -7.37
C PHE A 44 -9.28 13.45 -8.42
N ALA A 45 -8.94 14.12 -9.51
CA ALA A 45 -9.92 14.42 -10.57
C ALA A 45 -10.51 13.16 -11.20
N ASN A 46 -9.70 12.10 -11.34
CA ASN A 46 -10.13 10.78 -11.77
C ASN A 46 -9.06 9.71 -11.43
N PRO A 47 -9.40 8.41 -11.53
CA PRO A 47 -8.46 7.32 -11.24
C PRO A 47 -7.22 7.30 -12.14
N PHE A 48 -7.32 7.79 -13.38
CA PHE A 48 -6.16 7.85 -14.28
C PHE A 48 -5.11 8.85 -13.75
N VAL A 49 -5.53 10.06 -13.38
CA VAL A 49 -4.65 11.08 -12.79
C VAL A 49 -3.98 10.57 -11.51
N GLN A 50 -4.78 9.95 -10.63
CA GLN A 50 -4.27 9.32 -9.42
C GLN A 50 -3.21 8.27 -9.77
N LYS A 51 -3.52 7.28 -10.60
CA LYS A 51 -2.56 6.23 -10.98
C LYS A 51 -1.28 6.78 -11.61
N ARG A 52 -1.37 7.81 -12.45
CA ARG A 52 -0.19 8.46 -13.06
C ARG A 52 0.69 9.14 -12.02
N LEU A 53 0.10 9.85 -11.07
CA LEU A 53 0.82 10.51 -9.98
C LEU A 53 1.41 9.49 -9.00
N PHE A 54 0.68 8.42 -8.69
CA PHE A 54 1.18 7.34 -7.84
C PHE A 54 2.46 6.72 -8.45
N ASN A 55 2.41 6.38 -9.74
CA ASN A 55 3.56 5.84 -10.47
C ASN A 55 4.71 6.85 -10.61
N TYR A 56 4.40 8.15 -10.67
CA TYR A 56 5.42 9.20 -10.65
C TYR A 56 6.12 9.25 -9.29
N PHE A 57 5.37 9.39 -8.19
CA PHE A 57 5.94 9.45 -6.84
C PHE A 57 6.69 8.17 -6.44
N ALA A 58 6.20 6.99 -6.84
CA ALA A 58 6.92 5.75 -6.59
C ALA A 58 8.31 5.74 -7.24
N ARG A 59 8.45 6.27 -8.46
CA ARG A 59 9.74 6.36 -9.17
C ARG A 59 10.61 7.52 -8.66
N GLU A 60 9.99 8.64 -8.29
CA GLU A 60 10.71 9.80 -7.76
C GLU A 60 11.30 9.51 -6.38
N LEU A 61 10.53 8.86 -5.50
CA LEU A 61 10.98 8.51 -4.14
C LEU A 61 11.91 7.30 -4.13
N PHE A 62 11.71 6.36 -5.06
CA PHE A 62 12.49 5.11 -5.16
C PHE A 62 12.98 4.88 -6.59
N PRO A 63 13.89 5.72 -7.09
CA PRO A 63 14.39 5.61 -8.47
C PRO A 63 15.19 4.32 -8.67
N GLU A 64 15.96 3.92 -7.65
CA GLU A 64 16.76 2.69 -7.66
C GLU A 64 16.58 1.94 -6.33
N LEU A 65 16.16 0.68 -6.42
CA LEU A 65 16.09 -0.22 -5.27
C LEU A 65 17.37 -1.06 -5.09
N GLY A 66 18.24 -1.08 -6.11
CA GLY A 66 19.40 -1.96 -6.16
C GLY A 66 19.01 -3.44 -6.29
N ALA A 67 19.89 -4.34 -5.86
CA ALA A 67 19.60 -5.77 -5.84
C ALA A 67 18.50 -6.09 -4.81
N LEU A 68 17.39 -6.67 -5.27
CA LEU A 68 16.25 -7.06 -4.43
C LEU A 68 16.48 -8.40 -3.71
N HIS A 69 17.30 -9.26 -4.31
CA HIS A 69 17.71 -10.55 -3.79
C HIS A 69 19.09 -10.90 -4.36
N ASP A 70 19.75 -11.89 -3.75
CA ASP A 70 20.96 -12.48 -4.31
C ASP A 70 20.64 -13.11 -5.70
N PRO A 71 21.44 -12.87 -6.76
CA PRO A 71 21.27 -13.50 -8.06
C PRO A 71 21.25 -15.04 -8.04
N PHE A 72 21.85 -15.66 -7.02
CA PHE A 72 21.90 -17.11 -6.82
C PHE A 72 20.87 -17.63 -5.81
N ALA A 73 20.01 -16.76 -5.27
CA ALA A 73 18.96 -17.18 -4.35
C ALA A 73 17.97 -18.13 -5.04
N ASP A 74 17.61 -19.21 -4.37
CA ASP A 74 16.44 -20.01 -4.76
C ASP A 74 15.16 -19.25 -4.36
N LEU A 75 14.33 -18.98 -5.36
CA LEU A 75 13.07 -18.23 -5.22
C LEU A 75 11.83 -19.11 -5.42
N ARG A 76 12.00 -20.43 -5.62
CA ARG A 76 10.88 -21.36 -5.88
C ARG A 76 9.92 -21.50 -4.71
N ASP A 77 10.36 -21.17 -3.50
CA ASP A 77 9.50 -21.08 -2.31
C ASP A 77 8.54 -19.87 -2.35
N THR A 78 8.78 -18.92 -3.26
CA THR A 78 8.07 -17.65 -3.34
C THR A 78 7.32 -17.52 -4.66
N ILE A 79 7.97 -17.85 -5.78
CA ILE A 79 7.40 -17.73 -7.10
C ILE A 79 7.83 -18.90 -7.99
N THR A 80 6.85 -19.45 -8.70
CA THR A 80 7.04 -20.43 -9.77
C THR A 80 6.34 -19.93 -11.03
N GLU A 81 6.42 -20.66 -12.13
CA GLU A 81 5.70 -20.32 -13.36
C GLU A 81 4.16 -20.33 -13.19
N THR A 82 3.65 -21.00 -12.14
CA THR A 82 2.22 -21.25 -11.96
C THR A 82 1.62 -20.67 -10.69
N ALA A 83 2.45 -20.22 -9.74
CA ALA A 83 1.98 -19.76 -8.45
C ALA A 83 2.89 -18.69 -7.83
N LEU A 84 2.27 -17.88 -6.97
CA LEU A 84 2.92 -16.89 -6.13
C LEU A 84 2.53 -17.12 -4.67
N ASP A 85 3.51 -17.27 -3.79
CA ASP A 85 3.32 -17.21 -2.34
C ASP A 85 3.54 -15.76 -1.87
N VAL A 86 2.43 -15.04 -1.70
CA VAL A 86 2.44 -13.62 -1.31
C VAL A 86 3.05 -13.44 0.09
N LYS A 87 2.85 -14.39 1.01
CA LYS A 87 3.40 -14.30 2.37
C LYS A 87 4.93 -14.39 2.33
N ARG A 88 5.48 -15.35 1.56
CA ARG A 88 6.93 -15.48 1.35
C ARG A 88 7.51 -14.26 0.64
N LEU A 89 6.80 -13.71 -0.33
CA LEU A 89 7.21 -12.49 -1.03
C LEU A 89 7.32 -11.30 -0.07
N LEU A 90 6.33 -11.11 0.81
CA LEU A 90 6.33 -10.06 1.82
C LEU A 90 7.39 -10.28 2.91
N GLN A 91 7.70 -11.52 3.25
CA GLN A 91 8.81 -11.83 4.16
C GLN A 91 10.16 -11.41 3.54
N ARG A 92 10.38 -11.73 2.26
CA ARG A 92 11.59 -11.28 1.54
C ARG A 92 11.65 -9.76 1.44
N TYR A 93 10.53 -9.10 1.17
CA TYR A 93 10.44 -7.66 1.22
C TYR A 93 10.80 -7.09 2.59
N ALA A 94 10.28 -7.68 3.68
CA ALA A 94 10.60 -7.24 5.04
C ALA A 94 12.09 -7.38 5.35
N THR A 95 12.74 -8.48 4.95
CA THR A 95 14.20 -8.64 5.08
C THR A 95 14.97 -7.60 4.27
N TYR A 96 14.61 -7.41 3.00
CA TYR A 96 15.19 -6.36 2.14
C TYR A 96 15.06 -4.97 2.78
N LEU A 97 13.89 -4.67 3.36
CA LEU A 97 13.60 -3.40 3.99
C LEU A 97 14.47 -3.19 5.24
N GLN A 98 14.60 -4.20 6.10
CA GLN A 98 15.41 -4.10 7.32
C GLN A 98 16.88 -3.79 7.02
N GLU A 99 17.44 -4.33 5.94
CA GLU A 99 18.82 -4.09 5.54
C GLU A 99 19.05 -2.68 4.96
N ARG A 100 18.01 -2.06 4.40
CA ARG A 100 18.13 -0.86 3.55
C ARG A 100 17.31 0.34 4.00
N ALA A 101 16.44 0.21 5.01
CA ALA A 101 15.49 1.22 5.46
C ALA A 101 16.16 2.58 5.67
N THR A 102 17.29 2.62 6.38
CA THR A 102 18.03 3.86 6.64
C THR A 102 18.47 4.58 5.36
N GLN A 103 18.85 3.84 4.32
CA GLN A 103 19.22 4.43 3.03
C GLN A 103 17.97 4.82 2.22
N LEU A 104 17.02 3.89 2.07
CA LEU A 104 15.80 4.07 1.28
C LEU A 104 14.96 5.25 1.78
N PHE A 105 14.92 5.45 3.10
CA PHE A 105 14.04 6.42 3.73
C PHE A 105 14.74 7.66 4.27
N ARG A 106 16.03 7.84 3.94
CA ARG A 106 16.81 9.01 4.39
C ARG A 106 16.12 10.33 4.06
N ASN A 107 15.63 10.44 2.83
CA ASN A 107 14.97 11.65 2.31
C ASN A 107 13.45 11.48 2.18
N ALA A 108 12.88 10.47 2.84
CA ALA A 108 11.45 10.23 2.80
C ALA A 108 10.69 11.42 3.41
N PRO A 109 9.58 11.86 2.79
CA PRO A 109 8.72 12.89 3.36
C PRO A 109 8.17 12.47 4.74
N ARG A 110 8.25 13.38 5.71
CA ARG A 110 7.86 13.15 7.10
C ARG A 110 6.72 14.05 7.54
N ARG A 111 5.93 13.57 8.49
CA ARG A 111 4.91 14.34 9.20
C ARG A 111 5.56 15.45 10.01
N ALA A 112 5.03 16.67 9.91
CA ALA A 112 5.49 17.79 10.72
C ALA A 112 5.18 17.60 12.22
N THR A 113 4.19 16.79 12.55
CA THR A 113 3.69 16.58 13.93
C THR A 113 4.55 15.66 14.77
N ASP A 114 5.09 14.58 14.17
CA ASP A 114 5.80 13.51 14.90
C ASP A 114 7.05 13.00 14.17
N LEU A 115 7.44 13.64 13.06
CA LEU A 115 8.59 13.28 12.21
C LEU A 115 8.56 11.84 11.65
N ARG A 116 7.45 11.12 11.80
CA ARG A 116 7.28 9.79 11.21
C ARG A 116 7.08 9.90 9.70
N ILE A 117 7.54 8.87 8.99
CA ILE A 117 7.33 8.78 7.55
C ILE A 117 5.83 8.65 7.27
N TYR A 118 5.37 9.27 6.19
CA TYR A 118 4.00 9.09 5.75
C TYR A 118 3.73 7.65 5.31
N GLU A 119 2.60 7.09 5.71
CA GLU A 119 2.14 5.76 5.32
C GLU A 119 2.24 5.51 3.80
N ALA A 120 1.82 6.49 2.99
CA ALA A 120 1.90 6.41 1.53
C ALA A 120 3.32 6.12 1.00
N VAL A 121 4.37 6.55 1.71
CA VAL A 121 5.77 6.26 1.34
C VAL A 121 6.07 4.77 1.41
N TYR A 122 5.53 4.06 2.40
CA TYR A 122 5.65 2.61 2.46
C TYR A 122 4.87 1.94 1.32
N HIS A 123 3.70 2.48 0.94
CA HIS A 123 2.92 1.96 -0.17
C HIS A 123 3.67 2.11 -1.50
N PHE A 124 4.29 3.28 -1.73
CA PHE A 124 5.14 3.52 -2.90
C PHE A 124 6.34 2.58 -2.93
N ASN A 125 7.00 2.37 -1.79
CA ASN A 125 8.16 1.49 -1.69
C ASN A 125 7.78 0.03 -1.97
N LEU A 126 6.73 -0.48 -1.33
CA LEU A 126 6.25 -1.83 -1.54
C LEU A 126 5.81 -2.02 -3.00
N TYR A 127 5.07 -1.08 -3.58
CA TYR A 127 4.71 -1.13 -4.99
C TYR A 127 5.93 -1.21 -5.90
N ARG A 128 6.96 -0.38 -5.66
CA ARG A 128 8.19 -0.39 -6.44
C ARG A 128 8.91 -1.73 -6.31
N TYR A 129 9.04 -2.25 -5.09
CA TYR A 129 9.69 -3.54 -4.81
C TYR A 129 8.96 -4.68 -5.51
N LEU A 130 7.64 -4.78 -5.36
CA LEU A 130 6.86 -5.84 -5.99
C LEU A 130 6.92 -5.76 -7.50
N SER A 131 6.85 -4.55 -8.08
CA SER A 131 6.93 -4.35 -9.53
C SER A 131 8.28 -4.83 -10.08
N ASP A 132 9.38 -4.42 -9.46
CA ASP A 132 10.73 -4.82 -9.90
C ASP A 132 11.00 -6.31 -9.67
N PHE A 133 10.50 -6.88 -8.55
CA PHE A 133 10.64 -8.30 -8.26
C PHE A 133 9.91 -9.15 -9.30
N LEU A 134 8.67 -8.77 -9.63
CA LEU A 134 7.76 -9.57 -10.45
C LEU A 134 7.93 -9.35 -11.96
N GLU A 135 8.54 -8.24 -12.38
CA GLU A 135 8.79 -7.94 -13.80
C GLU A 135 9.51 -9.08 -14.53
N ARG A 136 10.40 -9.80 -13.83
CA ARG A 136 11.16 -10.94 -14.38
C ARG A 136 10.38 -12.25 -14.46
N TYR A 137 9.20 -12.31 -13.88
CA TYR A 137 8.38 -13.52 -13.74
C TYR A 137 7.04 -13.41 -14.46
N ASP A 138 6.91 -12.49 -15.42
CA ASP A 138 5.64 -12.17 -16.09
C ASP A 138 4.52 -11.78 -15.10
N GLY A 139 4.92 -11.27 -13.93
CA GLY A 139 4.01 -10.76 -12.92
C GLY A 139 3.77 -9.27 -13.10
N ARG A 140 2.52 -8.83 -12.92
CA ARG A 140 2.14 -7.42 -13.04
C ARG A 140 1.50 -6.92 -11.76
N VAL A 141 2.04 -5.84 -11.22
CA VAL A 141 1.49 -5.13 -10.06
C VAL A 141 0.67 -3.94 -10.54
N THR A 142 -0.55 -3.79 -10.03
CA THR A 142 -1.43 -2.65 -10.33
C THR A 142 -1.90 -2.01 -9.02
N PRO A 143 -1.69 -0.69 -8.82
CA PRO A 143 -2.32 0.02 -7.73
C PRO A 143 -3.79 0.31 -8.07
N GLU A 144 -4.67 0.00 -7.13
CA GLU A 144 -6.11 0.26 -7.18
C GLU A 144 -6.50 1.25 -6.08
N PHE A 145 -7.51 2.08 -6.37
CA PHE A 145 -7.94 3.18 -5.51
C PHE A 145 -9.47 3.15 -5.34
N PRO A 146 -10.01 2.32 -4.43
CA PRO A 146 -11.44 2.02 -4.39
C PRO A 146 -12.37 3.21 -4.13
N THR A 147 -11.89 4.28 -3.48
CA THR A 147 -12.75 5.40 -3.02
C THR A 147 -12.30 6.78 -3.51
N GLY A 148 -11.37 6.88 -4.47
CA GLY A 148 -10.89 8.17 -5.01
C GLY A 148 -10.11 9.04 -4.01
N ASN A 149 -10.17 8.73 -2.71
CA ASN A 149 -9.29 9.19 -1.67
C ASN A 149 -8.09 8.24 -1.60
N GLY A 150 -6.93 8.75 -1.17
CA GLY A 150 -5.57 8.16 -1.22
C GLY A 150 -5.31 6.72 -0.76
N LYS A 151 -6.34 5.93 -0.44
CA LYS A 151 -6.23 4.51 -0.13
C LYS A 151 -5.72 3.75 -1.35
N VAL A 152 -4.66 3.00 -1.15
CA VAL A 152 -3.99 2.21 -2.19
C VAL A 152 -4.06 0.76 -1.79
N ASP A 153 -4.72 -0.03 -2.61
CA ASP A 153 -4.65 -1.47 -2.56
C ASP A 153 -3.81 -1.94 -3.75
N LEU A 154 -3.08 -3.05 -3.62
CA LEU A 154 -2.24 -3.57 -4.69
C LEU A 154 -2.82 -4.88 -5.21
N LEU A 155 -2.96 -4.97 -6.53
CA LEU A 155 -3.31 -6.20 -7.23
C LEU A 155 -2.08 -6.75 -7.92
N ILE A 156 -1.83 -8.04 -7.76
CA ILE A 156 -0.78 -8.78 -8.46
C ILE A 156 -1.45 -9.78 -9.39
N HIS A 157 -1.15 -9.69 -10.68
CA HIS A 157 -1.47 -10.72 -11.65
C HIS A 157 -0.24 -11.57 -11.90
N HIS A 158 -0.37 -12.88 -11.77
CA HIS A 158 0.70 -13.84 -12.06
C HIS A 158 0.09 -15.17 -12.47
N ALA A 159 0.59 -15.82 -13.53
CA ALA A 159 0.13 -17.13 -13.98
C ALA A 159 -1.41 -17.26 -14.16
N GLY A 160 -2.07 -16.18 -14.61
CA GLY A 160 -3.54 -16.14 -14.75
C GLY A 160 -4.31 -16.01 -13.43
N GLN A 161 -3.62 -15.93 -12.30
CA GLN A 161 -4.20 -15.71 -10.97
C GLN A 161 -4.13 -14.23 -10.56
N LEU A 162 -5.07 -13.83 -9.73
CA LEU A 162 -5.14 -12.50 -9.13
C LEU A 162 -4.95 -12.60 -7.62
N TYR A 163 -3.97 -11.87 -7.10
CA TYR A 163 -3.70 -11.74 -5.68
C TYR A 163 -3.95 -10.30 -5.24
N ALA A 164 -4.75 -10.11 -4.19
CA ALA A 164 -5.04 -8.79 -3.65
C ALA A 164 -4.29 -8.55 -2.33
N LEU A 165 -3.74 -7.34 -2.20
CA LEU A 165 -3.09 -6.84 -1.00
C LEU A 165 -3.81 -5.58 -0.54
N GLU A 166 -4.31 -5.58 0.69
CA GLU A 166 -4.80 -4.40 1.40
C GLU A 166 -3.66 -3.86 2.26
N LEU A 167 -3.31 -2.57 2.14
CA LEU A 167 -2.18 -1.97 2.83
C LEU A 167 -2.64 -1.06 3.97
N LYS A 168 -2.06 -1.24 5.17
CA LYS A 168 -2.35 -0.43 6.36
C LYS A 168 -1.13 -0.22 7.24
N SER A 169 -1.09 0.90 7.93
CA SER A 169 -0.28 1.08 9.14
C SER A 169 -0.97 0.44 10.35
N PHE A 170 -0.23 -0.33 11.14
CA PHE A 170 -0.74 -0.87 12.41
C PHE A 170 -0.59 0.17 13.53
N THR A 171 -1.72 0.66 14.02
CA THR A 171 -1.79 1.68 15.08
C THR A 171 -2.38 1.15 16.37
N SER A 172 -3.41 0.29 16.27
CA SER A 172 -4.12 -0.25 17.42
C SER A 172 -4.82 -1.56 17.09
N ARG A 173 -5.14 -2.35 18.12
CA ARG A 173 -5.95 -3.57 17.97
C ARG A 173 -7.34 -3.30 17.40
N ARG A 174 -7.93 -2.14 17.71
CA ARG A 174 -9.24 -1.74 17.19
C ARG A 174 -9.17 -1.48 15.68
N ASP A 175 -8.12 -0.81 15.22
CA ASP A 175 -7.94 -0.51 13.79
C ASP A 175 -7.59 -1.78 13.01
N TYR A 176 -6.82 -2.69 13.61
CA TYR A 176 -6.58 -4.03 13.07
C TYR A 176 -7.87 -4.82 12.82
N GLN A 177 -8.78 -4.88 13.79
CA GLN A 177 -10.06 -5.57 13.61
C GLN A 177 -10.90 -4.98 12.48
N LYS A 178 -10.92 -3.65 12.35
CA LYS A 178 -11.59 -2.99 11.23
C LYS A 178 -10.92 -3.30 9.90
N ALA A 179 -9.59 -3.34 9.86
CA ALA A 179 -8.83 -3.64 8.67
C ALA A 179 -9.10 -5.07 8.15
N LEU A 180 -9.25 -6.06 9.04
CA LEU A 180 -9.65 -7.42 8.67
C LEU A 180 -10.99 -7.44 7.93
N VAL A 181 -12.01 -6.80 8.50
CA VAL A 181 -13.35 -6.75 7.89
C VAL A 181 -13.33 -5.99 6.56
N GLN A 182 -12.58 -4.89 6.49
CA GLN A 182 -12.43 -4.12 5.24
C GLN A 182 -11.74 -4.92 4.14
N ALA A 183 -10.64 -5.62 4.47
CA ALA A 183 -9.94 -6.47 3.52
C ALA A 183 -10.85 -7.59 3.01
N ALA A 184 -11.57 -8.27 3.91
CA ALA A 184 -12.49 -9.34 3.53
C ALA A 184 -13.61 -8.84 2.59
N HIS A 185 -14.21 -7.68 2.91
CA HIS A 185 -15.22 -7.06 2.07
C HIS A 185 -14.66 -6.70 0.69
N TYR A 186 -13.45 -6.13 0.63
CA TYR A 186 -12.82 -5.79 -0.64
C TYR A 186 -12.53 -7.03 -1.51
N ALA A 187 -11.99 -8.10 -0.92
CA ALA A 187 -11.77 -9.36 -1.63
C ALA A 187 -13.08 -9.94 -2.18
N HIS A 188 -14.16 -9.89 -1.39
CA HIS A 188 -15.48 -10.33 -1.82
C HIS A 188 -15.99 -9.54 -3.04
N GLN A 189 -15.80 -8.22 -3.06
CA GLN A 189 -16.14 -7.37 -4.22
C GLN A 189 -15.32 -7.71 -5.47
N LEU A 190 -14.09 -8.19 -5.29
CA LEU A 190 -13.23 -8.67 -6.37
C LEU A 190 -13.52 -10.13 -6.79
N GLY A 191 -14.41 -10.83 -6.07
CA GLY A 191 -14.68 -12.26 -6.29
C GLY A 191 -13.52 -13.17 -5.86
N LEU A 192 -12.65 -12.72 -4.95
CA LEU A 192 -11.52 -13.47 -4.44
C LEU A 192 -11.86 -14.18 -3.14
N ALA A 193 -11.40 -15.43 -3.00
CA ALA A 193 -11.54 -16.21 -1.77
C ALA A 193 -10.51 -15.82 -0.69
N GLU A 194 -9.42 -15.16 -1.09
CA GLU A 194 -8.32 -14.80 -0.21
C GLU A 194 -7.80 -13.39 -0.51
N ILE A 195 -7.37 -12.68 0.55
CA ILE A 195 -6.66 -11.40 0.46
C ILE A 195 -5.57 -11.34 1.53
N THR A 196 -4.45 -10.72 1.19
CA THR A 196 -3.37 -10.45 2.15
C THR A 196 -3.55 -9.05 2.76
N LEU A 197 -3.60 -8.96 4.09
CA LEU A 197 -3.59 -7.68 4.81
C LEU A 197 -2.16 -7.35 5.24
N VAL A 198 -1.53 -6.40 4.56
CA VAL A 198 -0.17 -5.95 4.84
C VAL A 198 -0.19 -4.87 5.91
N LEU A 199 0.47 -5.13 7.03
CA LEU A 199 0.51 -4.25 8.20
C LEU A 199 1.92 -3.71 8.42
N PHE A 200 2.12 -2.43 8.11
CA PHE A 200 3.38 -1.74 8.42
C PHE A 200 3.44 -1.38 9.90
N ILE A 201 4.54 -1.76 10.57
CA ILE A 201 4.75 -1.50 11.99
C ILE A 201 6.22 -1.23 12.28
N ASP A 202 6.51 -0.33 13.22
CA ASP A 202 7.88 0.05 13.57
C ASP A 202 8.65 -1.14 14.16
N GLN A 203 8.03 -1.86 15.11
CA GLN A 203 8.57 -3.07 15.74
C GLN A 203 7.44 -4.02 16.17
N VAL A 204 7.73 -5.31 16.22
CA VAL A 204 6.80 -6.33 16.72
C VAL A 204 7.59 -7.51 17.28
N ASP A 205 7.17 -8.01 18.44
CA ASP A 205 7.73 -9.24 19.02
C ASP A 205 7.04 -10.51 18.45
N GLU A 206 7.66 -11.66 18.68
CA GLU A 206 7.20 -12.95 18.17
C GLU A 206 5.82 -13.35 18.73
N GLN A 207 5.51 -12.98 19.98
CA GLN A 207 4.22 -13.29 20.59
C GLN A 207 3.08 -12.53 19.90
N ASN A 208 3.32 -11.25 19.60
CA ASN A 208 2.40 -10.41 18.85
C ASN A 208 2.29 -10.87 17.38
N ARG A 209 3.39 -11.25 16.71
CA ARG A 209 3.33 -11.86 15.38
C ARG A 209 2.42 -13.08 15.34
N ARG A 210 2.61 -14.03 16.25
CA ARG A 210 1.77 -15.25 16.34
C ARG A 210 0.30 -14.93 16.57
N THR A 211 0.02 -13.89 17.35
CA THR A 211 -1.35 -13.48 17.66
C THR A 211 -2.02 -12.83 16.46
N PHE A 212 -1.35 -11.88 15.81
CA PHE A 212 -1.95 -11.00 14.80
C PHE A 212 -1.72 -11.45 13.35
N GLU A 213 -0.78 -12.35 13.05
CA GLU A 213 -0.65 -12.98 11.72
C GLU A 213 -1.44 -14.29 11.62
N SER A 214 -2.43 -14.48 12.51
CA SER A 214 -3.36 -15.60 12.44
C SER A 214 -4.39 -15.36 11.34
N LEU A 215 -4.77 -16.43 10.62
CA LEU A 215 -5.79 -16.36 9.58
C LEU A 215 -7.12 -15.89 10.17
N TYR A 216 -7.78 -14.97 9.46
CA TYR A 216 -9.13 -14.52 9.77
C TYR A 216 -10.06 -14.98 8.64
N THR A 217 -11.11 -15.71 8.98
CA THR A 217 -12.17 -16.07 8.02
C THR A 217 -13.39 -15.23 8.32
N GLU A 218 -13.86 -14.46 7.33
CA GLU A 218 -15.05 -13.64 7.48
C GLU A 218 -16.30 -14.53 7.49
N PRO A 219 -17.08 -14.58 8.60
CA PRO A 219 -18.20 -15.52 8.73
C PRO A 219 -19.28 -15.37 7.65
N ALA A 220 -19.53 -14.16 7.14
CA ALA A 220 -20.59 -13.93 6.17
C ALA A 220 -20.22 -14.37 4.74
N THR A 221 -18.95 -14.26 4.36
CA THR A 221 -18.51 -14.44 2.96
C THR A 221 -17.60 -15.64 2.78
N GLY A 222 -17.03 -16.18 3.86
CA GLY A 222 -16.01 -17.24 3.82
C GLY A 222 -14.64 -16.76 3.33
N VAL A 223 -14.47 -15.47 3.04
CA VAL A 223 -13.19 -14.90 2.60
C VAL A 223 -12.13 -15.07 3.70
N ILE A 224 -10.95 -15.52 3.28
CA ILE A 224 -9.77 -15.64 4.14
C ILE A 224 -8.93 -14.36 4.02
N VAL A 225 -8.64 -13.74 5.16
CA VAL A 225 -7.67 -12.65 5.26
C VAL A 225 -6.40 -13.22 5.88
N VAL A 226 -5.28 -13.00 5.21
CA VAL A 226 -3.94 -13.41 5.64
C VAL A 226 -3.19 -12.16 6.13
N PRO A 227 -3.11 -11.88 7.44
CA PRO A 227 -2.41 -10.71 7.93
C PRO A 227 -0.90 -10.98 7.96
N VAL A 228 -0.10 -9.99 7.54
CA VAL A 228 1.36 -10.08 7.52
C VAL A 228 1.95 -8.77 8.01
N PHE A 229 2.80 -8.82 9.05
CA PHE A 229 3.54 -7.64 9.49
C PHE A 229 4.81 -7.43 8.69
N VAL A 230 4.95 -6.22 8.16
CA VAL A 230 6.20 -5.68 7.61
C VAL A 230 6.80 -4.72 8.63
N VAL A 231 7.97 -5.07 9.15
CA VAL A 231 8.70 -4.25 10.11
C VAL A 231 9.49 -3.18 9.36
N THR A 232 9.19 -1.91 9.64
CA THR A 232 9.83 -0.76 8.98
C THR A 232 11.15 -0.36 9.65
N GLY A 233 11.40 -0.82 10.89
CA GLY A 233 12.70 -0.70 11.57
C GLY A 233 13.09 0.72 11.97
N MET A 234 12.10 1.59 12.16
CA MET A 234 12.29 3.00 12.57
C MET A 234 11.90 3.27 14.01
#